data_AF-A0AAQ0CIA9-F1
#
_entry.id   AF-A0AAQ0CIA9-F1
#
_cell.length_a   1.000
_cell.length_b   1.000
_cell.length_c   1.000
_cell.angle_alpha   90.00
_cell.angle_beta   90.00
_cell.angle_gamma   90.00
#
_symmetry.space_group_name_H-M   'P 1'
#
loop_
_entity.id
_entity.type
_entity.pdbx_description
1 polymer ?
#
loop_
_entity_poly.entity_id
_entity_poly.type
_entity_poly.pdbx_seq_one_letter_code
_entity_poly.pdbx_strand_id
1 'polypeptide(L)'
;MVASPHPAVTAVRVVSVCAVVAVLTGCAGAASRQGMEPPENYFSMALPGLAEGENLAMSPVSNATGQLRSLQTPPPTIIRQALLEQHQRWAGTPYRIGGTSEQGIDCSALVRNVFRDTFNLELPRSTYDQVHEGRPIDRQELQAGDLVFFRPPGRYNHVGIYVGDGRFLHASSSKGVMISRLDNSYWKRYYWQARRALEPTNLAQLSNRYMP
;
A
#
# COMPACT_ATOMS: atom_id res chain seq x y z
N MET A 1 -2.06 63.21 -20.97
CA MET A 1 -3.37 63.59 -20.43
C MET A 1 -4.36 62.50 -20.76
N VAL A 2 -4.75 61.64 -19.80
CA VAL A 2 -6.11 61.11 -19.70
C VAL A 2 -6.30 60.77 -18.22
N ALA A 3 -7.09 61.59 -17.55
CA ALA A 3 -7.68 61.28 -16.26
C ALA A 3 -9.00 60.53 -16.51
N SER A 4 -9.32 59.55 -15.65
CA SER A 4 -10.63 59.44 -14.97
C SER A 4 -10.69 58.13 -14.17
N PRO A 5 -10.94 58.19 -12.85
CA PRO A 5 -11.48 57.09 -12.08
C PRO A 5 -13.01 57.17 -12.01
N HIS A 6 -13.66 56.03 -11.77
CA HIS A 6 -14.78 55.80 -10.82
C HIS A 6 -15.44 54.45 -11.10
N PRO A 7 -15.77 53.69 -10.05
CA PRO A 7 -17.08 53.08 -10.02
C PRO A 7 -17.91 53.66 -8.87
N ALA A 8 -19.04 54.23 -9.22
CA ALA A 8 -20.14 54.50 -8.32
C ALA A 8 -21.27 53.54 -8.69
N VAL A 9 -21.68 52.68 -7.75
CA VAL A 9 -23.01 52.06 -7.82
C VAL A 9 -23.62 52.03 -6.41
N THR A 10 -24.25 53.15 -6.10
CA THR A 10 -25.63 53.28 -5.64
C THR A 10 -26.16 52.28 -4.61
N ALA A 11 -26.31 52.80 -3.38
CA ALA A 11 -27.18 52.28 -2.33
C ALA A 11 -28.66 52.35 -2.75
N VAL A 12 -29.42 51.26 -2.60
CA VAL A 12 -30.89 51.31 -2.58
C VAL A 12 -31.45 50.32 -1.55
N ARG A 13 -31.91 50.91 -0.45
CA ARG A 13 -33.18 50.72 0.28
C ARG A 13 -33.59 49.31 0.70
N VAL A 14 -33.45 49.12 2.01
CA VAL A 14 -34.28 48.31 2.90
C VAL A 14 -35.77 48.46 2.57
N VAL A 15 -36.44 47.34 2.30
CA VAL A 15 -37.89 47.21 2.44
C VAL A 15 -38.14 46.00 3.33
N SER A 16 -38.54 46.30 4.57
CA SER A 16 -39.13 45.34 5.50
C SER A 16 -40.38 44.74 4.88
N VAL A 17 -40.39 43.42 4.71
CA VAL A 17 -41.63 42.67 4.52
C VAL A 17 -41.86 41.85 5.78
N CYS A 18 -42.86 42.26 6.54
CA CYS A 18 -43.39 41.56 7.70
C CYS A 18 -43.88 40.17 7.29
N ALA A 19 -43.13 39.13 7.62
CA ALA A 19 -43.63 37.76 7.58
C ALA A 19 -44.42 37.50 8.88
N VAL A 20 -45.74 37.37 8.74
CA VAL A 20 -46.66 36.96 9.80
C VAL A 20 -46.31 35.51 10.19
N VAL A 21 -45.74 35.33 11.38
CA VAL A 21 -45.51 34.00 11.96
C VAL A 21 -46.82 33.52 12.58
N ALA A 22 -47.49 32.58 11.90
CA ALA A 22 -48.56 31.80 12.50
C ALA A 22 -47.96 30.84 13.53
N VAL A 23 -48.23 31.08 14.82
CA VAL A 23 -47.87 30.15 15.90
C VAL A 23 -48.86 28.99 15.87
N LEU A 24 -48.46 27.89 15.21
CA LEU A 24 -49.13 26.60 15.36
C LEU A 24 -48.54 25.91 16.60
N THR A 25 -49.35 25.88 17.65
CA THR A 25 -49.16 25.07 18.86
C THR A 25 -49.17 23.58 18.50
N GLY A 26 -47.98 22.98 18.40
CA GLY A 26 -47.78 21.54 18.32
C GLY A 26 -47.23 21.01 19.64
N CYS A 27 -47.94 20.08 20.29
CA CYS A 27 -47.51 19.43 21.52
C CYS A 27 -46.25 18.58 21.26
N ALA A 28 -45.12 18.97 21.86
CA ALA A 28 -43.93 18.13 21.92
C ALA A 28 -44.11 17.07 23.01
N GLY A 29 -44.59 15.89 22.63
CA GLY A 29 -44.45 14.68 23.45
C GLY A 29 -43.03 14.12 23.27
N ALA A 30 -42.12 14.47 24.18
CA ALA A 30 -40.83 13.80 24.28
C ALA A 30 -41.04 12.40 24.87
N ALA A 31 -41.29 11.40 24.03
CA ALA A 31 -41.08 10.03 24.41
C ALA A 31 -39.56 9.82 24.54
N SER A 32 -39.08 9.74 25.77
CA SER A 32 -37.75 9.26 26.09
C SER A 32 -37.55 7.89 25.46
N ARG A 33 -36.79 7.83 24.35
CA ARG A 33 -36.14 6.58 23.96
C ARG A 33 -35.11 6.30 25.04
N GLN A 34 -35.50 5.57 26.07
CA GLN A 34 -34.54 4.79 26.82
C GLN A 34 -33.95 3.79 25.82
N GLY A 35 -32.70 4.04 25.42
CA GLY A 35 -31.89 3.02 24.78
C GLY A 35 -31.88 1.82 25.71
N MET A 36 -32.40 0.70 25.22
CA MET A 36 -32.22 -0.59 25.88
C MET A 36 -30.76 -0.96 25.68
N GLU A 37 -29.90 -0.49 26.57
CA GLU A 37 -28.52 -0.96 26.65
C GLU A 37 -28.58 -2.42 27.14
N PRO A 38 -28.01 -3.38 26.40
CA PRO A 38 -27.91 -4.74 26.88
C PRO A 38 -27.09 -4.75 28.17
N PRO A 39 -27.45 -5.61 29.14
CA PRO A 39 -26.78 -5.61 30.43
C PRO A 39 -25.29 -5.99 30.25
N GLU A 40 -24.41 -5.42 31.07
CA GLU A 40 -22.93 -5.54 31.03
C GLU A 40 -22.40 -6.98 30.89
N ASN A 41 -23.21 -7.95 31.29
CA ASN A 41 -22.95 -9.38 31.31
C ASN A 41 -23.63 -10.14 30.15
N TYR A 42 -24.08 -9.45 29.10
CA TYR A 42 -24.70 -10.06 27.92
C TYR A 42 -23.82 -11.14 27.27
N PHE A 43 -22.49 -10.93 27.24
CA PHE A 43 -21.52 -11.90 26.72
C PHE A 43 -21.17 -13.03 27.70
N SER A 44 -21.70 -12.98 28.92
CA SER A 44 -21.40 -13.94 30.00
C SER A 44 -22.62 -14.77 30.39
N MET A 45 -23.76 -14.56 29.75
CA MET A 45 -25.00 -15.24 30.07
C MET A 45 -24.99 -16.63 29.42
N ALA A 46 -24.93 -17.67 30.25
CA ALA A 46 -25.09 -19.05 29.79
C ALA A 46 -26.56 -19.26 29.36
N LEU A 47 -26.76 -19.61 28.09
CA LEU A 47 -28.07 -19.94 27.55
C LEU A 47 -28.63 -21.18 28.29
N PRO A 48 -29.80 -21.10 28.92
CA PRO A 48 -30.38 -22.25 29.60
C PRO A 48 -30.78 -23.30 28.55
N GLY A 49 -30.12 -24.46 28.58
CA GLY A 49 -30.42 -25.60 27.70
C GLY A 49 -29.24 -26.19 26.94
N LEU A 50 -28.00 -25.72 27.12
CA LEU A 50 -26.82 -26.35 26.53
C LEU A 50 -26.00 -27.06 27.61
N ALA A 51 -25.87 -28.37 27.47
CA ALA A 51 -25.10 -29.22 28.36
C ALA A 51 -23.63 -28.77 28.40
N GLU A 52 -23.09 -28.74 29.62
CA GLU A 52 -21.70 -28.43 29.89
C GLU A 52 -20.78 -29.53 29.33
N GLY A 53 -19.73 -29.10 28.63
CA GLY A 53 -18.56 -29.92 28.33
C GLY A 53 -18.73 -30.84 27.13
N GLU A 54 -18.18 -30.44 25.98
CA GLU A 54 -17.10 -31.15 25.27
C GLU A 54 -16.61 -30.23 24.13
N ASN A 55 -15.30 -29.91 24.15
CA ASN A 55 -14.49 -29.27 23.11
C ASN A 55 -15.22 -28.45 22.02
N LEU A 56 -15.27 -27.12 22.22
CA LEU A 56 -15.55 -26.16 21.13
C LEU A 56 -14.42 -26.21 20.10
N ALA A 57 -14.55 -27.15 19.16
CA ALA A 57 -13.85 -27.10 17.89
C ALA A 57 -14.14 -25.74 17.23
N MET A 58 -13.05 -25.07 16.86
CA MET A 58 -12.98 -23.77 16.21
C MET A 58 -14.14 -23.53 15.23
N SER A 59 -14.82 -22.39 15.41
CA SER A 59 -15.86 -21.89 14.50
C SER A 59 -15.38 -21.85 13.04
N PRO A 60 -16.21 -22.21 12.04
CA PRO A 60 -15.81 -22.34 10.62
C PRO A 60 -15.34 -21.03 9.96
N VAL A 61 -15.50 -19.89 10.64
CA VAL A 61 -15.05 -18.56 10.19
C VAL A 61 -13.53 -18.49 9.96
N SER A 62 -12.73 -19.22 10.73
CA SER A 62 -11.27 -19.21 10.59
C SER A 62 -10.80 -19.83 9.26
N ASN A 63 -11.45 -20.91 8.83
CA ASN A 63 -11.15 -21.57 7.55
C ASN A 63 -11.69 -20.78 6.36
N ALA A 64 -12.88 -20.17 6.48
CA ALA A 64 -13.43 -19.31 5.43
C ALA A 64 -12.56 -18.07 5.17
N THR A 65 -12.03 -17.45 6.23
CA THR A 65 -11.11 -16.30 6.09
C THR A 65 -9.78 -16.72 5.45
N GLY A 66 -9.25 -17.90 5.80
CA GLY A 66 -8.06 -18.48 5.17
C GLY A 66 -8.26 -18.79 3.69
N GLN A 67 -9.41 -19.38 3.32
CA GLN A 67 -9.77 -19.64 1.92
C GLN A 67 -9.95 -18.35 1.12
N LEU A 68 -10.63 -17.32 1.66
CA LEU A 68 -10.80 -16.04 0.96
C LEU A 68 -9.46 -15.32 0.73
N ARG A 69 -8.53 -15.35 1.70
CA ARG A 69 -7.17 -14.79 1.51
C ARG A 69 -6.37 -15.54 0.46
N SER A 70 -6.52 -16.87 0.39
CA SER A 70 -5.85 -17.70 -0.61
C SER A 70 -6.33 -17.45 -2.03
N LEU A 71 -7.60 -17.04 -2.20
CA LEU A 71 -8.17 -16.66 -3.50
C LEU A 71 -7.75 -15.25 -3.95
N GLN A 72 -7.27 -14.41 -3.03
CA GLN A 72 -6.92 -13.00 -3.30
C GLN A 72 -5.41 -12.79 -3.53
N THR A 73 -4.56 -13.66 -2.98
CA THR A 73 -3.10 -13.55 -3.14
C THR A 73 -2.66 -14.44 -4.32
N PRO A 74 -2.10 -13.87 -5.41
CA PRO A 74 -1.57 -14.66 -6.50
C PRO A 74 -0.50 -15.61 -5.99
N PRO A 75 -0.38 -16.80 -6.58
CA PRO A 75 0.75 -17.68 -6.31
C PRO A 75 2.07 -16.90 -6.45
N PRO A 76 3.07 -17.11 -5.56
CA PRO A 76 4.36 -16.42 -5.64
C PRO A 76 5.06 -16.54 -7.02
N THR A 77 4.70 -17.57 -7.79
CA THR A 77 5.16 -17.79 -9.16
C THR A 77 4.73 -16.67 -10.12
N ILE A 78 3.54 -16.10 -9.96
CA ILE A 78 3.03 -15.02 -10.82
C ILE A 78 3.79 -13.72 -10.57
N ILE A 79 4.00 -13.36 -9.29
CA ILE A 79 4.79 -12.18 -8.92
C ILE A 79 6.21 -12.31 -9.49
N ARG A 80 6.82 -13.48 -9.31
CA ARG A 80 8.14 -13.76 -9.87
C ARG A 80 8.18 -13.62 -11.39
N GLN A 81 7.20 -14.19 -12.10
CA GLN A 81 7.11 -14.08 -13.55
C GLN A 81 7.02 -12.61 -14.00
N ALA A 82 6.14 -11.83 -13.39
CA ALA A 82 5.98 -10.41 -13.72
C ALA A 82 7.28 -9.61 -13.50
N LEU A 83 8.02 -9.90 -12.42
CA LEU A 83 9.32 -9.28 -12.17
C LEU A 83 10.39 -9.70 -13.18
N LEU A 84 10.34 -10.93 -13.70
CA LEU A 84 11.26 -11.40 -14.74
C LEU A 84 10.97 -10.75 -16.10
N GLU A 85 9.70 -10.52 -16.42
CA GLU A 85 9.31 -9.75 -17.61
C GLU A 85 9.80 -8.30 -17.52
N GLN A 86 9.69 -7.68 -16.34
CA GLN A 86 10.28 -6.36 -16.11
C GLN A 86 11.81 -6.39 -16.23
N HIS A 87 12.47 -7.41 -15.70
CA HIS A 87 13.91 -7.57 -15.91
C HIS A 87 14.25 -7.65 -17.41
N GLN A 88 13.50 -8.41 -18.22
CA GLN A 88 13.76 -8.48 -19.67
C GLN A 88 13.69 -7.12 -20.35
N ARG A 89 12.75 -6.26 -19.95
CA ARG A 89 12.63 -4.89 -20.46
C ARG A 89 13.82 -4.01 -20.09
N TRP A 90 14.27 -4.10 -18.84
CA TRP A 90 15.30 -3.21 -18.31
C TRP A 90 16.73 -3.75 -18.43
N ALA A 91 16.91 -5.04 -18.77
CA ALA A 91 18.19 -5.73 -18.73
C ALA A 91 19.29 -4.96 -19.47
N GLY A 92 20.39 -4.71 -18.77
CA GLY A 92 21.55 -4.02 -19.32
C GLY A 92 21.43 -2.49 -19.40
N THR A 93 20.28 -1.89 -19.08
CA THR A 93 20.17 -0.42 -18.99
C THR A 93 21.28 0.12 -18.07
N PRO A 94 22.12 1.09 -18.53
CA PRO A 94 23.23 1.59 -17.74
C PRO A 94 22.78 2.24 -16.44
N TYR A 95 23.61 2.14 -15.40
CA TYR A 95 23.35 2.90 -14.18
C TYR A 95 23.63 4.39 -14.40
N ARG A 96 22.68 5.25 -14.03
CA ARG A 96 22.89 6.71 -13.96
C ARG A 96 22.18 7.25 -12.73
N ILE A 97 22.93 7.88 -11.82
CA ILE A 97 22.37 8.55 -10.64
C ILE A 97 21.33 9.59 -11.09
N GLY A 98 20.14 9.56 -10.51
CA GLY A 98 19.05 10.45 -10.91
C GLY A 98 18.29 10.00 -12.17
N GLY A 99 18.83 9.06 -12.95
CA GLY A 99 18.22 8.55 -14.18
C GLY A 99 16.94 7.75 -13.92
N THR A 100 16.01 7.80 -14.88
CA THR A 100 14.66 7.22 -14.79
C THR A 100 14.21 6.49 -16.07
N SER A 101 15.09 6.33 -17.06
CA SER A 101 14.76 5.83 -18.40
C SER A 101 15.72 4.72 -18.87
N GLU A 102 15.39 4.09 -19.99
CA GLU A 102 16.20 3.01 -20.58
C GLU A 102 17.58 3.48 -21.10
N GLN A 103 17.81 4.79 -21.20
CA GLN A 103 19.14 5.37 -21.48
C GLN A 103 20.03 5.45 -20.23
N GLY A 104 19.43 5.32 -19.05
CA GLY A 104 20.14 5.26 -17.79
C GLY A 104 19.20 5.42 -16.60
N ILE A 105 19.37 4.54 -15.61
CA ILE A 105 18.47 4.46 -14.45
C ILE A 105 19.26 4.22 -13.16
N ASP A 106 18.81 4.79 -12.04
CA ASP A 106 19.34 4.41 -10.72
C ASP A 106 18.52 3.33 -10.03
N CYS A 107 19.04 2.84 -8.90
CA CYS A 107 18.44 1.72 -8.17
C CYS A 107 17.02 2.02 -7.69
N SER A 108 16.81 3.18 -7.08
CA SER A 108 15.50 3.61 -6.58
C SER A 108 14.49 3.91 -7.69
N ALA A 109 14.93 4.49 -8.80
CA ALA A 109 14.10 4.74 -9.98
C ALA A 109 13.66 3.43 -10.65
N LEU A 110 14.56 2.45 -10.74
CA LEU A 110 14.21 1.12 -11.25
C LEU A 110 13.11 0.50 -10.41
N VAL A 111 13.29 0.49 -9.08
CA VAL A 111 12.28 -0.04 -8.14
C VAL A 111 10.94 0.67 -8.32
N ARG A 112 10.94 2.01 -8.34
CA ARG A 112 9.72 2.81 -8.55
C ARG A 112 9.03 2.48 -9.87
N ASN A 113 9.78 2.43 -10.98
CA ASN A 113 9.21 2.14 -12.30
C ASN A 113 8.61 0.73 -12.36
N VAL A 114 9.33 -0.28 -11.86
CA VAL A 114 8.84 -1.67 -11.85
C VAL A 114 7.57 -1.78 -11.01
N PHE A 115 7.53 -1.15 -9.84
CA PHE A 115 6.37 -1.22 -8.95
C PHE A 115 5.14 -0.51 -9.51
N ARG A 116 5.33 0.67 -10.11
CA ARG A 116 4.26 1.39 -10.80
C ARG A 116 3.70 0.57 -11.96
N ASP A 117 4.57 0.09 -12.85
CA ASP A 117 4.15 -0.56 -14.10
C ASP A 117 3.51 -1.94 -13.86
N THR A 118 3.92 -2.63 -12.78
CA THR A 118 3.52 -4.03 -12.50
C THR A 118 2.42 -4.13 -11.45
N PHE A 119 2.51 -3.35 -10.36
CA PHE A 119 1.64 -3.47 -9.19
C PHE A 119 0.79 -2.22 -8.94
N ASN A 120 0.87 -1.23 -9.84
CA ASN A 120 0.19 0.06 -9.72
C ASN A 120 0.46 0.73 -8.35
N LEU A 121 1.68 0.56 -7.83
CA LEU A 121 2.13 1.13 -6.57
C LEU A 121 3.21 2.17 -6.84
N GLU A 122 2.93 3.42 -6.48
CA GLU A 122 3.86 4.52 -6.65
C GLU A 122 4.77 4.62 -5.43
N LEU A 123 6.02 4.18 -5.57
CA LEU A 123 7.02 4.31 -4.51
C LEU A 123 7.73 5.68 -4.56
N PRO A 124 8.24 6.18 -3.42
CA PRO A 124 9.06 7.39 -3.37
C PRO A 124 10.26 7.32 -4.32
N ARG A 125 10.78 8.48 -4.73
CA ARG A 125 11.87 8.56 -5.71
C ARG A 125 13.21 8.05 -5.17
N SER A 126 13.48 8.19 -3.87
CA SER A 126 14.80 8.00 -3.30
C SER A 126 14.89 6.71 -2.47
N THR A 127 16.07 6.09 -2.42
CA THR A 127 16.34 4.96 -1.50
C THR A 127 16.15 5.35 -0.04
N TYR A 128 16.41 6.62 0.31
CA TYR A 128 16.25 7.15 1.66
C TYR A 128 14.79 7.12 2.11
N ASP A 129 13.84 7.38 1.20
CA ASP A 129 12.42 7.34 1.51
C ASP A 129 11.88 5.91 1.38
N GLN A 130 12.28 5.17 0.33
CA GLN A 130 11.81 3.80 0.08
C GLN A 130 12.09 2.83 1.23
N VAL A 131 13.13 3.07 2.04
CA VAL A 131 13.45 2.21 3.19
C VAL A 131 12.44 2.31 4.34
N HIS A 132 11.51 3.27 4.28
CA HIS A 132 10.41 3.45 5.22
C HIS A 132 9.07 2.91 4.70
N GLU A 133 9.02 2.49 3.44
CA GLU A 133 7.78 2.00 2.83
C GLU A 133 7.47 0.57 3.24
N GLY A 134 6.20 0.33 3.58
CA GLY A 134 5.70 -0.97 3.99
C GLY A 134 6.25 -1.47 5.33
N ARG A 135 6.02 -2.76 5.60
CA ARG A 135 6.43 -3.38 6.88
C ARG A 135 7.82 -4.00 6.80
N PRO A 136 8.60 -4.00 7.91
CA PRO A 136 9.87 -4.73 7.97
C PRO A 136 9.64 -6.24 7.80
N ILE A 137 10.62 -6.90 7.16
CA ILE A 137 10.60 -8.35 6.89
C ILE A 137 11.93 -8.97 7.30
N ASP A 138 11.86 -10.10 7.99
CA ASP A 138 13.02 -10.92 8.28
C ASP A 138 13.56 -11.58 7.01
N ARG A 139 14.89 -11.72 6.92
CA ARG A 139 15.53 -12.23 5.70
C ARG A 139 15.04 -13.63 5.32
N GLN A 140 14.65 -14.44 6.30
CA GLN A 140 14.13 -15.80 6.11
C GLN A 140 12.70 -15.81 5.56
N GLU A 141 11.96 -14.70 5.70
CA GLU A 141 10.57 -14.55 5.28
C GLU A 141 10.41 -13.84 3.92
N LEU A 142 11.53 -13.60 3.23
CA LEU A 142 11.56 -12.92 1.93
C LEU A 142 10.68 -13.63 0.90
N GLN A 143 9.82 -12.86 0.26
CA GLN A 143 8.93 -13.27 -0.83
C GLN A 143 9.16 -12.41 -2.06
N ALA A 144 8.90 -12.96 -3.24
CA ALA A 144 9.04 -12.21 -4.49
C ALA A 144 8.23 -10.90 -4.41
N GLY A 145 8.86 -9.79 -4.79
CA GLY A 145 8.30 -8.44 -4.65
C GLY A 145 8.73 -7.71 -3.38
N ASP A 146 9.39 -8.35 -2.41
CA ASP A 146 9.96 -7.64 -1.26
C ASP A 146 11.14 -6.74 -1.69
N LEU A 147 11.26 -5.56 -1.09
CA LEU A 147 12.39 -4.66 -1.28
C LEU A 147 13.54 -5.08 -0.38
N VAL A 148 14.74 -5.19 -0.96
CA VAL A 148 15.98 -5.49 -0.24
C VAL A 148 16.93 -4.29 -0.28
N PHE A 149 17.42 -3.89 0.88
CA PHE A 149 18.25 -2.71 1.07
C PHE A 149 19.66 -3.08 1.50
N PHE A 150 20.63 -2.30 1.04
CA PHE A 150 22.05 -2.52 1.27
C PHE A 150 22.77 -1.21 1.61
N ARG A 151 23.85 -1.33 2.37
CA ARG A 151 24.77 -0.24 2.73
C ARG A 151 26.17 -0.51 2.17
N PRO A 152 26.36 -0.45 0.84
CA PRO A 152 27.67 -0.61 0.24
C PRO A 152 28.61 0.54 0.64
N PRO A 153 29.93 0.40 0.44
CA PRO A 153 30.87 1.50 0.65
C PRO A 153 30.53 2.66 -0.28
N GLY A 154 30.55 3.88 0.27
CA GLY A 154 30.23 5.09 -0.47
C GLY A 154 29.13 5.91 0.20
N ARG A 155 28.60 6.89 -0.53
CA ARG A 155 27.64 7.86 0.00
C ARG A 155 26.19 7.40 -0.06
N TYR A 156 25.86 6.44 -0.91
CA TYR A 156 24.48 6.09 -1.24
C TYR A 156 24.13 4.68 -0.81
N ASN A 157 22.96 4.54 -0.18
CA ASN A 157 22.33 3.24 0.04
C ASN A 157 21.83 2.66 -1.29
N HIS A 158 21.74 1.34 -1.35
CA HIS A 158 21.30 0.62 -2.53
C HIS A 158 20.02 -0.16 -2.25
N VAL A 159 19.17 -0.30 -3.27
CA VAL A 159 17.90 -1.03 -3.19
C VAL A 159 17.74 -1.94 -4.40
N GLY A 160 17.04 -3.05 -4.21
CA GLY A 160 16.57 -3.92 -5.28
C GLY A 160 15.29 -4.66 -4.90
N ILE A 161 14.76 -5.42 -5.83
CA ILE A 161 13.51 -6.19 -5.69
C ILE A 161 13.87 -7.65 -5.60
N TYR A 162 13.50 -8.32 -4.50
CA TYR A 162 13.67 -9.76 -4.36
C TYR A 162 12.77 -10.48 -5.37
N VAL A 163 13.35 -11.41 -6.14
CA VAL A 163 12.64 -12.16 -7.19
C VAL A 163 12.44 -13.64 -6.82
N GLY A 164 12.79 -14.03 -5.59
CA GLY A 164 12.80 -15.43 -5.16
C GLY A 164 14.17 -16.10 -5.31
N ASP A 165 14.28 -17.31 -4.78
CA ASP A 165 15.47 -18.18 -4.91
C ASP A 165 16.81 -17.54 -4.49
N GLY A 166 16.79 -16.64 -3.50
CA GLY A 166 17.98 -15.92 -3.06
C GLY A 166 18.48 -14.88 -4.08
N ARG A 167 17.66 -14.46 -5.03
CA ARG A 167 18.02 -13.52 -6.11
C ARG A 167 17.23 -12.22 -6.04
N PHE A 168 17.80 -11.15 -6.57
CA PHE A 168 17.15 -9.84 -6.61
C PHE A 168 17.52 -9.05 -7.87
N LEU A 169 16.54 -8.32 -8.40
CA LEU A 169 16.64 -7.39 -9.52
C LEU A 169 17.10 -6.02 -9.01
N HIS A 170 18.11 -5.42 -9.65
CA HIS A 170 18.60 -4.10 -9.27
C HIS A 170 19.39 -3.43 -10.41
N ALA A 171 19.62 -2.12 -10.30
CA ALA A 171 20.54 -1.37 -11.16
C ALA A 171 21.96 -1.39 -10.57
N SER A 172 22.86 -2.21 -11.11
CA SER A 172 24.26 -2.26 -10.71
C SER A 172 25.05 -1.07 -11.26
N SER A 173 25.82 -0.38 -10.42
CA SER A 173 26.64 0.76 -10.83
C SER A 173 27.64 0.44 -11.93
N SER A 174 28.12 -0.81 -12.01
CA SER A 174 29.13 -1.23 -12.99
C SER A 174 28.58 -2.06 -14.15
N LYS A 175 27.40 -2.66 -14.01
CA LYS A 175 26.85 -3.63 -14.99
C LYS A 175 25.46 -3.28 -15.50
N GLY A 176 24.90 -2.14 -15.06
CA GLY A 176 23.52 -1.77 -15.38
C GLY A 176 22.50 -2.66 -14.68
N VAL A 177 21.27 -2.67 -15.18
CA VAL A 177 20.19 -3.47 -14.60
C VAL A 177 20.45 -4.96 -14.82
N MET A 178 20.43 -5.72 -13.73
CA MET A 178 20.72 -7.15 -13.71
C MET A 178 20.06 -7.85 -12.52
N ILE A 179 20.12 -9.18 -12.52
CA ILE A 179 19.77 -10.02 -11.36
C ILE A 179 21.05 -10.52 -10.69
N SER A 180 21.15 -10.30 -9.37
CA SER A 180 22.25 -10.75 -8.53
C SER A 180 21.78 -11.75 -7.48
N ARG A 181 22.70 -12.51 -6.90
CA ARG A 181 22.43 -13.38 -5.75
C ARG A 181 22.73 -12.67 -4.43
N LEU A 182 21.84 -12.83 -3.44
CA LEU A 182 21.99 -12.30 -2.08
C LEU A 182 23.09 -12.99 -1.27
N ASP A 183 23.51 -14.19 -1.67
CA ASP A 183 24.53 -14.98 -0.98
C ASP A 183 25.96 -14.72 -1.51
N ASN A 184 26.11 -13.99 -2.61
CA ASN A 184 27.41 -13.54 -3.07
C ASN A 184 28.08 -12.67 -1.99
N SER A 185 29.39 -12.82 -1.82
CA SER A 185 30.17 -12.19 -0.74
C SER A 185 29.94 -10.68 -0.62
N TYR A 186 29.79 -9.96 -1.73
CA TYR A 186 29.53 -8.52 -1.72
C TYR A 186 28.15 -8.19 -1.13
N TRP A 187 27.09 -8.74 -1.71
CA TRP A 187 25.71 -8.46 -1.28
C TRP A 187 25.40 -9.00 0.11
N LYS A 188 25.98 -10.16 0.45
CA LYS A 188 25.88 -10.73 1.80
C LYS A 188 26.52 -9.81 2.85
N ARG A 189 27.67 -9.21 2.54
CA ARG A 189 28.39 -8.30 3.45
C ARG A 189 27.63 -7.00 3.72
N TYR A 190 26.98 -6.44 2.68
CA TYR A 190 26.36 -5.13 2.76
C TYR A 190 24.84 -5.16 2.91
N TYR A 191 24.23 -6.34 3.07
CA TYR A 191 22.80 -6.48 3.34
C TYR A 191 22.43 -5.71 4.62
N TRP A 192 21.38 -4.91 4.55
CA TRP A 192 20.92 -4.10 5.68
C TRP A 192 19.56 -4.56 6.19
N GLN A 193 18.50 -4.46 5.38
CA GLN A 193 17.14 -4.81 5.79
C GLN A 193 16.25 -5.11 4.59
N ALA A 194 15.04 -5.62 4.84
CA ALA A 194 14.02 -5.81 3.83
C ALA A 194 12.67 -5.21 4.25
N ARG A 195 11.85 -4.86 3.25
CA ARG A 195 10.50 -4.32 3.42
C ARG A 195 9.52 -5.00 2.47
N ARG A 196 8.29 -5.21 2.94
CA ARG A 196 7.15 -5.60 2.10
C ARG A 196 6.23 -4.40 1.93
N ALA A 197 6.27 -3.80 0.75
CA ALA A 197 5.42 -2.66 0.38
C ALA A 197 4.12 -3.09 -0.32
N LEU A 198 4.04 -4.32 -0.82
CA LEU A 198 2.85 -4.83 -1.51
C LEU A 198 1.79 -5.25 -0.50
N GLU A 199 0.60 -4.65 -0.64
CA GLU A 199 -0.61 -5.05 0.07
C GLU A 199 -1.45 -6.02 -0.79
N PRO A 200 -2.37 -6.80 -0.20
CA PRO A 200 -3.22 -7.74 -0.94
C PRO A 200 -3.95 -7.11 -2.14
N THR A 201 -4.35 -5.84 -2.03
CA THR A 201 -5.02 -5.10 -3.10
C THR A 201 -4.16 -4.94 -4.35
N ASN A 202 -2.84 -4.68 -4.19
CA ASN A 202 -1.92 -4.57 -5.32
C ASN A 202 -1.78 -5.93 -6.05
N LEU A 203 -1.80 -7.00 -5.26
CA LEU A 203 -1.60 -8.35 -5.78
C LEU A 203 -2.84 -8.88 -6.51
N ALA A 204 -4.04 -8.52 -6.07
CA ALA A 204 -5.28 -8.88 -6.76
C ALA A 204 -5.34 -8.32 -8.20
N GLN A 205 -4.82 -7.10 -8.41
CA GLN A 205 -4.74 -6.50 -9.75
C GLN A 205 -3.78 -7.25 -10.68
N LEU A 206 -2.68 -7.76 -10.12
CA LEU A 206 -1.73 -8.59 -10.87
C LEU A 206 -2.39 -9.90 -11.30
N SER A 207 -3.13 -10.56 -10.40
CA SER A 207 -3.83 -11.82 -10.68
C SER A 207 -4.72 -11.72 -11.92
N ASN A 208 -5.54 -10.67 -12.04
CA ASN A 208 -6.43 -10.48 -13.20
C ASN A 208 -5.69 -10.37 -14.54
N ARG A 209 -4.41 -9.97 -14.54
CA ARG A 209 -3.61 -9.84 -15.76
C ARG A 209 -3.01 -11.17 -16.20
N TYR A 210 -2.64 -12.03 -15.25
CA TYR A 210 -1.94 -13.29 -15.51
C TYR A 210 -2.85 -14.53 -15.40
N MET A 211 -4.07 -14.37 -14.89
CA MET A 211 -5.10 -15.41 -14.76
C MET A 211 -6.47 -14.86 -15.20
N PRO A 212 -6.73 -14.77 -16.52
CA PRO A 212 -8.01 -14.28 -17.07
C PRO A 212 -9.15 -15.29 -16.95
#